data_AF-A0A1E3W6A4-F1
#
_entry.id   AF-A0A1E3W6A4-F1
#
_cell.length_a   1.000
_cell.length_b   1.000
_cell.length_c   1.000
_cell.angle_alpha   90.00
_cell.angle_beta   90.00
_cell.angle_gamma   90.00
#
_symmetry.space_group_name_H-M   'P 1'
#
loop_
_entity.id
_entity.type
_entity.pdbx_description
1 polymer ?
#
loop_
_entity_poly.entity_id
_entity_poly.type
_entity_poly.pdbx_seq_one_letter_code
_entity_poly.pdbx_strand_id
1 'polypeptide(L)'
;MLLTVASVLVGCAVAGARNAVPVALESDANVAGMGPETIRFWGDELPPNAAAYQAKRASQLARSRPELRGGGGRPVLNSLALSGGGPYGAYGAGLLAGWTAAGTRPKFDVVTGVSTGALSAPFAFLGPRYDHALKQVFTHSHTNDIAIMRPVKGLLGGSSLSSNAPLAKLIAHYVTPSFLAEVAAEHRKGRRLLIGTTNLDAGRPVIWDMGEIAASGRPGSVELFRNVLLASAAIPAAFPPSFIKVTAEGYSFEEMHVDGGATRSVFLAPTQLTLGGMDRDLGATPIRRFYVILNGYSAPHYKAVKPHTLDIAGRAVTTLLTNQGVGDLYRLYEFCRRNGVAYNLAYIPEDVPDTSTQAFDPVFMSHLYDVGYQMARRGYPWQHQPPGL
;
A
#
# COMPACT_ATOMS: atom_id res chain seq x y z
N MET A 1 33.60 53.27 37.18
CA MET A 1 34.27 51.96 36.93
C MET A 1 33.58 50.94 37.84
N LEU A 2 32.86 49.92 37.41
CA LEU A 2 32.62 49.27 36.12
C LEU A 2 31.11 48.94 36.04
N LEU A 3 30.48 49.21 34.89
CA LEU A 3 29.21 48.57 34.51
C LEU A 3 29.55 47.16 34.03
N THR A 4 28.92 46.13 34.61
CA THR A 4 28.94 44.77 34.04
C THR A 4 27.56 44.49 33.46
N VAL A 5 27.43 44.68 32.15
CA VAL A 5 26.27 44.29 31.36
C VAL A 5 26.35 42.78 31.17
N ALA A 6 25.47 42.03 31.83
CA ALA A 6 25.29 40.60 31.57
C ALA A 6 24.33 40.43 30.39
N SER A 7 24.91 40.25 29.20
CA SER A 7 24.16 39.91 27.99
C SER A 7 23.57 38.51 28.10
N VAL A 8 22.24 38.41 28.16
CA VAL A 8 21.51 37.15 28.07
C VAL A 8 21.51 36.68 26.62
N LEU A 9 22.39 35.75 26.29
CA LEU A 9 22.29 34.94 25.06
C LEU A 9 21.29 33.81 25.31
N VAL A 10 19.99 34.05 25.04
CA VAL A 10 19.05 32.97 24.76
C VAL A 10 19.27 32.51 23.33
N GLY A 11 20.36 31.76 23.12
CA GLY A 11 20.52 30.94 21.93
C GLY A 11 19.78 29.63 22.14
N CYS A 12 18.49 29.56 21.82
CA CYS A 12 17.79 28.29 21.68
C CYS A 12 18.32 27.57 20.44
N ALA A 13 19.46 26.90 20.59
CA ALA A 13 19.92 25.90 19.66
C ALA A 13 19.05 24.63 19.82
N VAL A 14 17.85 24.62 19.25
CA VAL A 14 17.15 23.36 18.96
C VAL A 14 17.63 22.87 17.59
N ALA A 15 18.92 22.55 17.52
CA ALA A 15 19.45 21.74 16.44
C ALA A 15 19.02 20.30 16.72
N GLY A 16 17.96 19.82 16.06
CA GLY A 16 17.59 18.41 16.06
C GLY A 16 16.21 18.04 16.62
N ALA A 17 15.22 18.94 16.60
CA ALA A 17 13.82 18.53 16.71
C ALA A 17 13.20 18.44 15.31
N ARG A 18 12.49 17.36 15.00
CA ARG A 18 11.72 17.23 13.75
C ARG A 18 10.73 18.38 13.64
N ASN A 19 10.65 19.04 12.49
CA ASN A 19 9.62 20.05 12.24
C ASN A 19 8.31 19.39 11.78
N ALA A 20 7.52 18.92 12.75
CA ALA A 20 6.22 18.28 12.47
C ALA A 20 5.18 19.30 11.98
N VAL A 21 4.23 18.84 11.15
CA VAL A 21 3.12 19.67 10.69
C VAL A 21 2.22 20.03 11.89
N PRO A 22 1.98 21.32 12.19
CA PRO A 22 1.00 21.72 13.19
C PRO A 22 -0.40 21.26 12.80
N VAL A 23 -1.23 20.86 13.77
CA VAL A 23 -2.61 20.39 13.53
C VAL A 23 -3.44 21.36 12.69
N ALA A 24 -3.25 22.68 12.87
CA ALA A 24 -3.94 23.72 12.11
C ALA A 24 -3.62 23.72 10.61
N LEU A 25 -2.48 23.15 10.22
CA LEU A 25 -1.98 23.12 8.83
C LEU A 25 -2.08 21.71 8.20
N GLU A 26 -2.61 20.72 8.92
CA GLU A 26 -2.64 19.32 8.50
C GLU A 26 -3.40 19.13 7.18
N SER A 27 -4.49 19.86 6.99
CA SER A 27 -5.31 19.79 5.77
C SER A 27 -4.70 20.56 4.58
N ASP A 28 -3.76 21.48 4.84
CA ASP A 28 -3.12 22.32 3.83
C ASP A 28 -1.73 21.81 3.42
N ALA A 29 -1.22 20.79 4.11
CA ALA A 29 0.09 20.22 3.87
C ALA A 29 0.16 19.46 2.53
N ASN A 30 0.97 19.99 1.61
CA ASN A 30 1.21 19.42 0.29
C ASN A 30 2.63 18.87 0.19
N VAL A 31 2.84 17.79 -0.56
CA VAL A 31 4.18 17.20 -0.70
C VAL A 31 5.11 18.16 -1.43
N ALA A 32 6.25 18.43 -0.81
CA ALA A 32 7.21 19.41 -1.29
C ALA A 32 7.67 19.07 -2.72
N GLY A 33 7.63 20.04 -3.63
CA GLY A 33 8.14 19.90 -5.00
C GLY A 33 7.23 19.13 -5.97
N MET A 34 6.04 18.68 -5.55
CA MET A 34 5.11 17.94 -6.42
C MET A 34 4.05 18.82 -7.11
N GLY A 35 3.98 20.11 -6.78
CA GLY A 35 3.02 21.04 -7.36
C GLY A 35 1.60 20.90 -6.77
N PRO A 36 0.59 21.54 -7.39
CA PRO A 36 -0.76 21.64 -6.83
C PRO A 36 -1.64 20.41 -7.11
N GLU A 37 -1.16 19.44 -7.86
CA GLU A 37 -1.93 18.25 -8.21
C GLU A 37 -2.13 17.37 -6.96
N THR A 38 -3.37 16.95 -6.71
CA THR A 38 -3.68 16.07 -5.58
C THR A 38 -3.18 14.65 -5.87
N ILE A 39 -2.01 14.33 -5.33
CA ILE A 39 -1.37 13.01 -5.45
C ILE A 39 -1.67 12.07 -4.27
N ARG A 40 -2.35 12.58 -3.23
CA ARG A 40 -2.73 11.83 -2.03
C ARG A 40 -4.00 12.38 -1.41
N PHE A 41 -4.66 11.58 -0.58
CA PHE A 41 -5.83 11.98 0.18
C PHE A 41 -5.96 11.11 1.45
N TRP A 42 -6.70 11.63 2.42
CA TRP A 42 -7.06 10.88 3.61
C TRP A 42 -7.92 9.66 3.24
N GLY A 43 -7.62 8.51 3.84
CA GLY A 43 -8.31 7.25 3.57
C GLY A 43 -9.57 7.03 4.41
N ASP A 44 -9.88 7.94 5.32
CA ASP A 44 -11.02 7.92 6.23
C ASP A 44 -12.12 8.92 5.86
N GLU A 45 -11.92 9.74 4.83
CA GLU A 45 -12.89 10.71 4.30
C GLU A 45 -12.88 10.77 2.77
N LEU A 46 -13.84 11.48 2.19
CA LEU A 46 -13.83 11.76 0.76
C LEU A 46 -12.79 12.83 0.45
N PRO A 47 -11.97 12.67 -0.59
CA PRO A 47 -11.06 13.73 -1.00
C PRO A 47 -11.86 15.00 -1.34
N PRO A 48 -11.41 16.20 -0.94
CA PRO A 48 -12.11 17.45 -1.26
C PRO A 48 -12.35 17.65 -2.76
N ASN A 49 -11.46 17.10 -3.60
CA ASN A 49 -11.55 17.12 -5.06
C ASN A 49 -12.15 15.84 -5.67
N ALA A 50 -12.94 15.06 -4.90
CA ALA A 50 -13.48 13.76 -5.34
C ALA A 50 -14.20 13.81 -6.69
N ALA A 51 -14.99 14.86 -6.94
CA ALA A 51 -15.70 15.04 -8.21
C ALA A 51 -14.74 15.25 -9.40
N ALA A 52 -13.73 16.12 -9.23
CA ALA A 52 -12.72 16.36 -10.25
C ALA A 52 -11.87 15.10 -10.52
N TYR A 53 -11.52 14.37 -9.47
CA TYR A 53 -10.79 13.10 -9.57
C TYR A 53 -11.59 12.04 -10.36
N GLN A 54 -12.89 11.92 -10.07
CA GLN A 54 -13.81 11.02 -10.77
C GLN A 54 -14.00 11.42 -12.24
N ALA A 55 -14.25 12.70 -12.52
CA ALA A 55 -14.40 13.21 -13.88
C ALA A 55 -13.13 13.02 -14.71
N LYS A 56 -11.94 13.27 -14.12
CA LYS A 56 -10.65 12.98 -14.76
C LYS A 56 -10.54 11.51 -15.13
N ARG A 57 -10.87 10.59 -14.22
CA ARG A 57 -10.86 9.15 -14.49
C ARG A 57 -11.85 8.76 -15.59
N ALA A 58 -13.08 9.26 -15.52
CA ALA A 58 -14.12 8.98 -16.51
C ALA A 58 -13.69 9.43 -17.92
N SER A 59 -13.09 10.62 -18.05
CA SER A 59 -12.57 11.10 -19.33
C SER A 59 -11.38 10.28 -19.87
N GLN A 60 -10.52 9.78 -18.99
CA GLN A 60 -9.42 8.88 -19.38
C GLN A 60 -9.97 7.54 -19.88
N LEU A 61 -10.93 6.94 -19.15
CA LEU A 61 -11.60 5.70 -19.55
C LEU A 61 -12.37 5.85 -20.86
N ALA A 62 -13.11 6.94 -21.04
CA ALA A 62 -13.86 7.21 -22.26
C ALA A 62 -12.96 7.29 -23.51
N ARG A 63 -11.75 7.86 -23.36
CA ARG A 63 -10.77 7.95 -24.45
C ARG A 63 -10.06 6.63 -24.73
N SER A 64 -9.68 5.90 -23.68
CA SER A 64 -8.89 4.68 -23.81
C SER A 64 -9.72 3.44 -24.10
N ARG A 65 -11.01 3.47 -23.73
CA ARG A 65 -11.95 2.36 -23.80
C ARG A 65 -13.33 2.86 -24.25
N PRO A 66 -13.48 3.33 -25.50
CA PRO A 66 -14.76 3.82 -26.01
C PRO A 66 -15.87 2.75 -25.97
N GLU A 67 -15.50 1.47 -25.98
CA GLU A 67 -16.43 0.35 -25.85
C GLU A 67 -17.24 0.37 -24.54
N LEU A 68 -16.73 1.03 -23.49
CA LEU A 68 -17.44 1.16 -22.22
C LEU A 68 -18.75 1.94 -22.34
N ARG A 69 -18.90 2.81 -23.36
CA ARG A 69 -20.07 3.68 -23.56
C ARG A 69 -21.01 3.23 -24.68
N GLY A 70 -20.61 2.29 -25.53
CA GLY A 70 -21.30 2.01 -26.80
C GLY A 70 -21.37 0.56 -27.25
N GLY A 71 -20.82 -0.39 -26.49
CA GLY A 71 -21.02 -1.82 -26.77
C GLY A 71 -22.39 -2.29 -26.28
N GLY A 72 -23.09 -3.13 -27.04
CA GLY A 72 -24.44 -3.65 -26.70
C GLY A 72 -24.54 -4.47 -25.40
N GLY A 73 -23.48 -4.54 -24.58
CA GLY A 73 -23.44 -5.21 -23.28
C GLY A 73 -22.79 -4.35 -22.19
N ARG A 74 -23.06 -4.67 -20.92
CA ARG A 74 -22.50 -3.93 -19.79
C ARG A 74 -20.99 -4.14 -19.71
N PRO A 75 -20.17 -3.08 -19.65
CA PRO A 75 -18.72 -3.24 -19.52
C PRO A 75 -18.33 -3.89 -18.20
N VAL A 76 -17.19 -4.59 -18.15
CA VAL A 76 -16.66 -5.18 -16.91
C VAL A 76 -15.50 -4.34 -16.38
N LEU A 77 -15.58 -3.98 -15.10
CA LEU A 77 -14.48 -3.36 -14.36
C LEU A 77 -13.98 -4.29 -13.25
N ASN A 78 -12.68 -4.54 -13.24
CA ASN A 78 -12.04 -5.43 -12.27
C ASN A 78 -11.17 -4.63 -11.31
N SER A 79 -11.32 -4.86 -10.02
CA SER A 79 -10.49 -4.25 -9.00
C SER A 79 -9.77 -5.32 -8.20
N LEU A 80 -8.52 -5.04 -7.80
CA LEU A 80 -7.70 -5.90 -6.97
C LEU A 80 -7.24 -5.15 -5.72
N ALA A 81 -7.39 -5.75 -4.55
CA ALA A 81 -6.76 -5.30 -3.32
C ALA A 81 -5.77 -6.34 -2.80
N LEU A 82 -4.56 -5.89 -2.48
CA LEU A 82 -3.47 -6.70 -1.95
C LEU A 82 -3.21 -6.26 -0.51
N SER A 83 -3.47 -7.14 0.45
CA SER A 83 -3.31 -6.78 1.87
C SER A 83 -1.84 -6.74 2.30
N GLY A 84 -1.61 -6.20 3.50
CA GLY A 84 -0.39 -6.49 4.25
C GLY A 84 -0.29 -7.95 4.68
N GLY A 85 0.89 -8.35 5.16
CA GLY A 85 1.16 -9.76 5.45
C GLY A 85 2.62 -10.15 5.72
N GLY A 86 3.58 -9.22 5.60
CA GLY A 86 5.00 -9.53 5.74
C GLY A 86 5.45 -10.63 4.76
N PRO A 87 6.04 -11.74 5.21
CA PRO A 87 6.52 -12.82 4.34
C PRO A 87 5.40 -13.55 3.58
N TYR A 88 4.17 -13.51 4.09
CA TYR A 88 3.02 -14.20 3.48
C TYR A 88 2.63 -13.65 2.10
N GLY A 89 3.20 -12.50 1.68
CA GLY A 89 3.04 -11.99 0.32
C GLY A 89 3.50 -12.95 -0.78
N ALA A 90 4.37 -13.90 -0.46
CA ALA A 90 4.79 -14.92 -1.40
C ALA A 90 3.61 -15.75 -1.93
N TYR A 91 2.62 -16.02 -1.08
CA TYR A 91 1.38 -16.65 -1.50
C TYR A 91 0.63 -15.83 -2.56
N GLY A 92 0.43 -14.53 -2.32
CA GLY A 92 -0.24 -13.64 -3.26
C GLY A 92 0.52 -13.49 -4.58
N ALA A 93 1.86 -13.42 -4.52
CA ALA A 93 2.72 -13.42 -5.71
C ALA A 93 2.56 -14.72 -6.53
N GLY A 94 2.53 -15.87 -5.85
CA GLY A 94 2.26 -17.17 -6.43
C GLY A 94 0.89 -17.21 -7.10
N LEU A 95 -0.15 -16.79 -6.39
CA LEU A 95 -1.53 -16.73 -6.90
C LEU A 95 -1.60 -15.91 -8.19
N LEU A 96 -1.03 -14.69 -8.19
CA LEU A 96 -1.04 -13.82 -9.37
C LEU A 96 -0.35 -14.48 -10.58
N ALA A 97 0.80 -15.12 -10.37
CA ALA A 97 1.53 -15.81 -11.43
C ALA A 97 0.81 -17.07 -11.92
N GLY A 98 0.20 -17.84 -11.02
CA GLY A 98 -0.62 -19.01 -11.37
C GLY A 98 -1.86 -18.63 -12.15
N TRP A 99 -2.49 -17.50 -11.78
CA TRP A 99 -3.66 -16.96 -12.48
C TRP A 99 -3.31 -16.47 -13.88
N THR A 100 -2.12 -15.86 -14.05
CA THR A 100 -1.55 -15.58 -15.37
C THR A 100 -1.34 -16.87 -16.16
N ALA A 101 -0.75 -17.90 -15.56
CA ALA A 101 -0.48 -19.17 -16.22
C ALA A 101 -1.76 -19.91 -16.65
N ALA A 102 -2.86 -19.74 -15.91
CA ALA A 102 -4.18 -20.24 -16.30
C ALA A 102 -4.79 -19.47 -17.49
N GLY A 103 -4.23 -18.32 -17.88
CA GLY A 103 -4.76 -17.46 -18.94
C GLY A 103 -6.02 -16.69 -18.56
N THR A 104 -6.44 -16.71 -17.30
CA THR A 104 -7.72 -16.12 -16.84
C THR A 104 -7.56 -14.88 -15.97
N ARG A 105 -6.32 -14.42 -15.72
CA ARG A 105 -6.07 -13.21 -14.92
C ARG A 105 -6.63 -11.97 -15.62
N PRO A 106 -7.60 -11.26 -15.02
CA PRO A 106 -8.16 -10.07 -15.63
C PRO A 106 -7.14 -8.92 -15.59
N LYS A 107 -7.31 -7.98 -16.52
CA LYS A 107 -6.67 -6.68 -16.40
C LYS A 107 -7.44 -5.85 -15.37
N PHE A 108 -6.75 -5.40 -14.32
CA PHE A 108 -7.37 -4.64 -13.23
C PHE A 108 -7.44 -3.14 -13.54
N ASP A 109 -8.62 -2.54 -13.41
CA ASP A 109 -8.85 -1.09 -13.56
C ASP A 109 -8.44 -0.32 -12.29
N VAL A 110 -8.46 -0.99 -11.13
CA VAL A 110 -7.95 -0.45 -9.87
C VAL A 110 -7.12 -1.53 -9.18
N VAL A 111 -5.91 -1.18 -8.75
CA VAL A 111 -5.08 -2.03 -7.88
C VAL A 111 -4.72 -1.23 -6.65
N THR A 112 -4.98 -1.79 -5.47
CA THR A 112 -4.58 -1.22 -4.20
C THR A 112 -3.58 -2.12 -3.47
N GLY A 113 -2.74 -1.50 -2.64
CA GLY A 113 -1.75 -2.23 -1.85
C GLY A 113 -1.45 -1.56 -0.52
N VAL A 114 -1.27 -2.38 0.51
CA VAL A 114 -0.78 -1.97 1.83
C VAL A 114 0.37 -2.90 2.23
N SER A 115 1.43 -2.35 2.81
CA SER A 115 2.55 -3.16 3.33
C SER A 115 3.15 -4.04 2.24
N THR A 116 3.29 -5.33 2.50
CA THR A 116 3.66 -6.31 1.49
C THR A 116 2.84 -6.22 0.20
N GLY A 117 1.54 -5.95 0.30
CA GLY A 117 0.67 -5.71 -0.84
C GLY A 117 1.05 -4.47 -1.64
N ALA A 118 1.60 -3.43 -1.00
CA ALA A 118 2.13 -2.25 -1.69
C ALA A 118 3.36 -2.57 -2.54
N LEU A 119 4.20 -3.50 -2.11
CA LEU A 119 5.34 -3.99 -2.91
C LEU A 119 4.88 -4.84 -4.10
N SER A 120 3.72 -5.50 -3.99
CA SER A 120 3.15 -6.34 -5.06
C SER A 120 2.30 -5.55 -6.06
N ALA A 121 1.59 -4.52 -5.60
CA ALA A 121 0.57 -3.79 -6.34
C ALA A 121 1.07 -3.15 -7.65
N PRO A 122 2.24 -2.47 -7.70
CA PRO A 122 2.75 -1.90 -8.95
C PRO A 122 2.99 -2.96 -10.03
N PHE A 123 3.52 -4.14 -9.67
CA PHE A 123 3.71 -5.24 -10.59
C PHE A 123 2.39 -5.84 -11.05
N ALA A 124 1.45 -6.05 -10.12
CA ALA A 124 0.12 -6.55 -10.46
C ALA A 124 -0.67 -5.58 -11.35
N PHE A 125 -0.45 -4.28 -11.17
CA PHE A 125 -0.99 -3.21 -11.99
C PHE A 125 -0.40 -3.23 -13.40
N LEU A 126 0.91 -3.38 -13.55
CA LEU A 126 1.50 -3.42 -14.88
C LEU A 126 1.31 -4.77 -15.61
N GLY A 127 1.00 -5.83 -14.87
CA GLY A 127 0.50 -7.10 -15.39
C GLY A 127 1.54 -8.22 -15.55
N PRO A 128 1.20 -9.29 -16.28
CA PRO A 128 1.93 -10.57 -16.34
C PRO A 128 3.44 -10.52 -16.56
N ARG A 129 3.94 -9.52 -17.31
CA ARG A 129 5.37 -9.39 -17.61
C ARG A 129 6.25 -9.20 -16.36
N TYR A 130 5.66 -8.81 -15.22
CA TYR A 130 6.36 -8.68 -13.95
C TYR A 130 6.19 -9.86 -13.00
N ASP A 131 5.53 -10.95 -13.43
CA ASP A 131 5.34 -12.11 -12.55
C ASP A 131 6.68 -12.74 -12.12
N HIS A 132 7.70 -12.67 -12.97
CA HIS A 132 9.06 -13.09 -12.61
C HIS A 132 9.69 -12.18 -11.54
N ALA A 133 9.55 -10.85 -11.67
CA ALA A 133 10.03 -9.89 -10.68
C ALA A 133 9.30 -10.09 -9.33
N LEU A 134 7.98 -10.31 -9.35
CA LEU A 134 7.19 -10.68 -8.18
C LEU A 134 7.74 -11.96 -7.53
N LYS A 135 7.99 -13.01 -8.31
CA LYS A 135 8.58 -14.24 -7.79
C LYS A 135 9.92 -13.96 -7.11
N GLN A 136 10.84 -13.24 -7.77
CA GLN A 136 12.16 -12.95 -7.22
C GLN A 136 12.08 -12.19 -5.89
N VAL A 137 11.31 -11.11 -5.84
CA VAL A 137 11.11 -10.29 -4.63
C VAL A 137 10.59 -11.13 -3.45
N PHE A 138 9.72 -12.10 -3.73
CA PHE A 138 9.05 -12.86 -2.66
C PHE A 138 9.60 -14.26 -2.39
N THR A 139 10.60 -14.75 -3.13
CA THR A 139 11.14 -16.10 -2.92
C THR A 139 12.65 -16.12 -2.75
N HIS A 140 13.35 -15.06 -3.17
CA HIS A 140 14.81 -14.98 -3.09
C HIS A 140 15.29 -13.96 -2.04
N SER A 141 14.38 -13.33 -1.31
CA SER A 141 14.72 -12.40 -0.24
C SER A 141 14.80 -13.10 1.10
N HIS A 142 15.94 -12.98 1.76
CA HIS A 142 16.15 -13.38 3.15
C HIS A 142 15.82 -12.22 4.09
N THR A 143 15.69 -12.50 5.40
CA THR A 143 15.51 -11.45 6.42
C THR A 143 16.54 -10.32 6.29
N ASN A 144 17.81 -10.65 6.02
CA ASN A 144 18.89 -9.68 5.86
C ASN A 144 18.79 -8.80 4.61
N ASP A 145 18.04 -9.23 3.59
CA ASP A 145 17.81 -8.47 2.35
C ASP A 145 16.69 -7.44 2.50
N ILE A 146 15.95 -7.51 3.61
CA ILE A 146 14.81 -6.63 3.90
C ILE A 146 15.11 -5.76 5.13
N ALA A 147 15.72 -6.33 6.16
CA ALA A 147 16.04 -5.66 7.41
C ALA A 147 17.48 -5.97 7.87
N ILE A 148 18.22 -4.95 8.27
CA ILE A 148 19.46 -5.15 9.03
C ILE A 148 19.13 -4.99 10.51
N MET A 149 19.20 -6.07 11.31
CA MET A 149 19.04 -6.01 12.77
C MET A 149 20.29 -5.40 13.41
N ARG A 150 20.37 -4.07 13.42
CA ARG A 150 21.42 -3.29 14.11
C ARG A 150 20.75 -2.13 14.84
N PRO A 151 21.14 -1.82 16.09
CA PRO A 151 20.72 -0.58 16.72
C PRO A 151 21.28 0.60 15.93
N VAL A 152 20.44 1.25 15.14
CA VAL A 152 20.76 2.50 14.44
C VAL A 152 20.37 3.64 15.37
N LYS A 153 21.34 4.45 15.81
CA LYS A 153 21.03 5.75 16.43
C LYS A 153 20.34 6.61 15.37
N GLY A 154 19.05 6.88 15.53
CA GLY A 154 18.34 7.85 14.70
C GLY A 154 18.92 9.26 14.93
N LEU A 155 18.83 10.12 13.91
CA LEU A 155 19.27 11.53 13.95
C LEU A 155 18.55 12.39 15.02
N LEU A 156 17.54 11.84 15.73
CA LEU A 156 16.66 12.56 16.65
C LEU A 156 16.42 11.82 17.98
N GLY A 157 17.40 11.06 18.48
CA GLY A 157 17.39 10.58 19.88
C GLY A 157 16.61 9.29 20.20
N GLY A 158 15.98 8.65 19.21
CA GLY A 158 15.44 7.28 19.33
C GLY A 158 16.33 6.25 18.62
N SER A 159 16.54 5.07 19.23
CA SER A 159 17.18 3.95 18.53
C SER A 159 16.14 3.22 17.66
N SER A 160 16.33 3.22 16.34
CA SER A 160 15.63 2.25 15.49
C SER A 160 16.45 0.97 15.48
N LEU A 161 15.81 -0.17 15.73
CA LEU A 161 16.49 -1.46 15.88
C LEU A 161 16.84 -2.11 14.53
N SER A 162 16.44 -1.47 13.42
CA SER A 162 16.80 -1.91 12.09
C SER A 162 17.01 -0.77 11.10
N SER A 163 17.69 -1.06 9.99
CA SER A 163 17.74 -0.18 8.82
C SER A 163 16.84 -0.74 7.71
N ASN A 164 16.04 0.13 7.09
CA ASN A 164 15.25 -0.18 5.90
C ASN A 164 16.06 0.01 4.59
N ALA A 165 17.38 0.25 4.67
CA ALA A 165 18.24 0.45 3.50
C ALA A 165 18.26 -0.73 2.51
N PRO A 166 18.25 -2.02 2.94
CA PRO A 166 18.14 -3.15 2.01
C PRO A 166 16.84 -3.13 1.21
N LEU A 167 15.70 -2.94 1.90
CA LEU A 167 14.40 -2.81 1.25
C LEU A 167 14.35 -1.60 0.31
N ALA A 168 14.92 -0.46 0.70
CA ALA A 168 14.99 0.72 -0.15
C ALA A 168 15.82 0.44 -1.43
N LYS A 169 16.92 -0.30 -1.35
CA LYS A 169 17.71 -0.73 -2.51
C LYS A 169 16.94 -1.68 -3.42
N LEU A 170 16.23 -2.65 -2.83
CA LEU A 170 15.38 -3.59 -3.58
C LEU A 170 14.27 -2.84 -4.34
N ILE A 171 13.59 -1.91 -3.68
CA ILE A 171 12.60 -1.03 -4.31
C ILE A 171 13.25 -0.23 -5.44
N ALA A 172 14.41 0.40 -5.19
CA ALA A 172 15.11 1.21 -6.19
C ALA A 172 15.56 0.42 -7.43
N HIS A 173 15.89 -0.87 -7.25
CA HIS A 173 16.27 -1.77 -8.35
C HIS A 173 15.14 -1.94 -9.38
N TYR A 174 13.92 -2.17 -8.92
CA TYR A 174 12.76 -2.38 -9.80
C TYR A 174 12.05 -1.08 -10.21
N VAL A 175 11.95 -0.11 -9.29
CA VAL A 175 11.25 1.15 -9.50
C VAL A 175 12.20 2.15 -10.14
N THR A 176 12.37 2.03 -11.45
CA THR A 176 13.20 2.91 -12.29
C THR A 176 12.35 4.03 -12.93
N PRO A 177 12.97 5.06 -13.55
CA PRO A 177 12.23 6.05 -14.32
C PRO A 177 11.39 5.43 -15.45
N SER A 178 11.87 4.38 -16.11
CA SER A 178 11.10 3.66 -17.13
C SER A 178 9.91 2.94 -16.52
N PHE A 179 10.08 2.27 -15.36
CA PHE A 179 8.96 1.67 -14.63
C PHE A 179 7.86 2.70 -14.32
N LEU A 180 8.23 3.88 -13.83
CA LEU A 180 7.27 4.96 -13.58
C LEU A 180 6.56 5.41 -14.86
N ALA A 181 7.27 5.53 -15.99
CA ALA A 181 6.66 5.89 -17.26
C ALA A 181 5.57 4.90 -17.70
N GLU A 182 5.74 3.61 -17.40
CA GLU A 182 4.75 2.57 -17.68
C GLU A 182 3.53 2.67 -16.75
N VAL A 183 3.74 2.96 -15.46
CA VAL A 183 2.65 3.25 -14.51
C VAL A 183 1.85 4.47 -14.97
N ALA A 184 2.55 5.55 -15.36
CA ALA A 184 1.92 6.77 -15.88
C ALA A 184 1.12 6.50 -17.17
N ALA A 185 1.62 5.64 -18.06
CA ALA A 185 0.92 5.27 -19.28
C ALA A 185 -0.40 4.53 -19.00
N GLU A 186 -0.40 3.61 -18.04
CA GLU A 186 -1.63 2.91 -17.62
C GLU A 186 -2.57 3.83 -16.82
N HIS A 187 -2.04 4.75 -16.00
CA HIS A 187 -2.85 5.76 -15.31
C HIS A 187 -3.59 6.68 -16.31
N ARG A 188 -2.91 7.13 -17.38
CA ARG A 188 -3.54 7.95 -18.44
C ARG A 188 -4.66 7.21 -19.17
N LYS A 189 -4.71 5.89 -19.12
CA LYS A 189 -5.82 5.06 -19.63
C LYS A 189 -6.99 4.95 -18.67
N GLY A 190 -6.94 5.56 -17.49
CA GLY A 190 -8.02 5.56 -16.50
C GLY A 190 -7.89 4.49 -15.41
N ARG A 191 -6.81 3.71 -15.44
CA ARG A 191 -6.50 2.73 -14.39
C ARG A 191 -5.93 3.45 -13.16
N ARG A 192 -6.09 2.88 -11.97
CA ARG A 192 -5.59 3.46 -10.71
C ARG A 192 -4.72 2.48 -9.94
N LEU A 193 -3.57 2.97 -9.47
CA LEU A 193 -2.69 2.28 -8.55
C LEU A 193 -2.64 3.09 -7.27
N LEU A 194 -3.20 2.55 -6.19
CA LEU A 194 -3.35 3.27 -4.92
C LEU A 194 -2.59 2.55 -3.81
N ILE A 195 -1.75 3.26 -3.07
CA ILE A 195 -0.98 2.69 -1.96
C ILE A 195 -1.38 3.33 -0.64
N GLY A 196 -1.60 2.50 0.38
CA GLY A 196 -1.96 2.95 1.72
C GLY A 196 -0.76 3.06 2.64
N THR A 197 -0.64 4.17 3.36
CA THR A 197 0.29 4.38 4.48
C THR A 197 -0.49 4.88 5.69
N THR A 198 0.14 4.91 6.86
CA THR A 198 -0.40 5.60 8.03
C THR A 198 0.44 6.85 8.29
N ASN A 199 -0.18 8.03 8.28
CA ASN A 199 0.45 9.21 8.89
C ASN A 199 0.36 9.03 10.40
N LEU A 200 1.49 8.79 11.04
CA LEU A 200 1.56 8.40 12.45
C LEU A 200 1.29 9.57 13.39
N ASP A 201 1.60 10.80 12.96
CA ASP A 201 1.34 12.01 13.75
C ASP A 201 -0.16 12.28 13.85
N ALA A 202 -0.86 12.10 12.73
CA ALA A 202 -2.30 12.23 12.64
C ALA A 202 -3.05 11.00 13.19
N GLY A 203 -2.42 9.83 13.19
CA GLY A 203 -3.09 8.56 13.44
C GLY A 203 -4.08 8.16 12.33
N ARG A 204 -3.87 8.65 11.10
CA ARG A 204 -4.84 8.57 10.00
C ARG A 204 -4.29 7.81 8.78
N PRO A 205 -5.15 7.08 8.05
CA PRO A 205 -4.77 6.45 6.79
C PRO A 205 -4.54 7.51 5.70
N VAL A 206 -3.47 7.36 4.93
CA VAL A 206 -3.19 8.18 3.74
C VAL A 206 -3.13 7.27 2.52
N ILE A 207 -3.92 7.60 1.49
CA ILE A 207 -3.95 6.91 0.21
C ILE A 207 -3.17 7.76 -0.80
N TRP A 208 -2.19 7.13 -1.46
CA TRP A 208 -1.34 7.73 -2.48
C TRP A 208 -1.76 7.27 -3.88
N ASP A 209 -2.02 8.20 -4.80
CA ASP A 209 -2.21 7.87 -6.21
C ASP A 209 -0.86 7.82 -6.91
N MET A 210 -0.33 6.61 -7.00
CA MET A 210 0.99 6.33 -7.60
C MET A 210 1.01 6.65 -9.09
N GLY A 211 -0.15 6.64 -9.74
CA GLY A 211 -0.30 7.02 -11.14
C GLY A 211 -0.19 8.52 -11.36
N GLU A 212 -0.76 9.33 -10.46
CA GLU A 212 -0.58 10.80 -10.48
C GLU A 212 0.87 11.18 -10.17
N ILE A 213 1.49 10.55 -9.16
CA ILE A 213 2.93 10.74 -8.87
C ILE A 213 3.77 10.46 -10.12
N ALA A 214 3.54 9.30 -10.77
CA ALA A 214 4.29 8.91 -11.96
C ALA A 214 4.00 9.80 -13.17
N ALA A 215 2.77 10.29 -13.33
CA ALA A 215 2.37 11.14 -14.46
C ALA A 215 2.78 12.60 -14.30
N SER A 216 3.14 13.05 -13.09
CA SER A 216 3.49 14.46 -12.79
C SER A 216 4.71 14.99 -13.57
N GLY A 217 5.63 14.11 -13.98
CA GLY A 217 6.89 14.50 -14.65
C GLY A 217 7.84 15.32 -13.77
N ARG A 218 7.58 15.43 -12.46
CA ARG A 218 8.40 16.23 -11.53
C ARG A 218 9.71 15.50 -11.19
N PRO A 219 10.84 16.22 -10.98
CA PRO A 219 12.13 15.60 -10.65
C PRO A 219 12.10 14.68 -9.42
N GLY A 220 11.28 14.99 -8.41
CA GLY A 220 11.13 14.20 -7.18
C GLY A 220 10.19 12.99 -7.28
N SER A 221 9.54 12.75 -8.43
CA SER A 221 8.49 11.72 -8.57
C SER A 221 8.99 10.30 -8.31
N VAL A 222 10.17 9.94 -8.84
CA VAL A 222 10.78 8.61 -8.63
C VAL A 222 11.09 8.39 -7.15
N GLU A 223 11.70 9.37 -6.50
CA GLU A 223 12.06 9.28 -5.09
C GLU A 223 10.80 9.19 -4.20
N LEU A 224 9.80 10.02 -4.46
CA LEU A 224 8.53 9.97 -3.74
C LEU A 224 7.84 8.61 -3.92
N PHE A 225 7.78 8.09 -5.15
CA PHE A 225 7.18 6.77 -5.43
C PHE A 225 7.85 5.68 -4.59
N ARG A 226 9.18 5.68 -4.52
CA ARG A 226 9.95 4.72 -3.72
C ARG A 226 9.73 4.93 -2.23
N ASN A 227 9.71 6.18 -1.76
CA ASN A 227 9.49 6.51 -0.35
C ASN A 227 8.09 6.12 0.12
N VAL A 228 7.06 6.25 -0.71
CA VAL A 228 5.69 5.80 -0.39
C VAL A 228 5.64 4.27 -0.25
N LEU A 229 6.27 3.52 -1.17
CA LEU A 229 6.36 2.06 -1.06
C LEU A 229 7.12 1.63 0.20
N LEU A 230 8.24 2.29 0.47
CA LEU A 230 9.06 2.03 1.66
C LEU A 230 8.28 2.32 2.95
N ALA A 231 7.58 3.46 3.01
CA ALA A 231 6.73 3.84 4.12
C ALA A 231 5.61 2.83 4.35
N SER A 232 4.93 2.41 3.28
CA SER A 232 3.83 1.44 3.36
C SER A 232 4.29 0.09 3.91
N ALA A 233 5.53 -0.31 3.67
CA ALA A 233 6.12 -1.56 4.16
C ALA A 233 6.91 -1.44 5.48
N ALA A 234 6.99 -0.23 6.08
CA ALA A 234 7.72 0.02 7.32
C ALA A 234 6.88 -0.31 8.55
N ILE A 235 6.80 -1.60 8.90
CA ILE A 235 6.07 -2.10 10.08
C ILE A 235 6.61 -1.42 11.36
N PRO A 236 5.74 -0.78 12.18
CA PRO A 236 6.14 -0.20 13.46
C PRO A 236 6.88 -1.19 14.37
N ALA A 237 7.85 -0.69 15.14
CA ALA A 237 8.78 -1.47 15.98
C ALA A 237 9.77 -2.39 15.23
N ALA A 238 9.49 -2.76 13.98
CA ALA A 238 10.41 -3.53 13.14
C ALA A 238 11.28 -2.64 12.25
N PHE A 239 10.76 -1.53 11.74
CA PHE A 239 11.45 -0.61 10.83
C PHE A 239 11.35 0.85 11.29
N PRO A 240 12.32 1.71 10.92
CA PRO A 240 12.19 3.15 11.10
C PRO A 240 11.05 3.70 10.23
N PRO A 241 10.35 4.76 10.68
CA PRO A 241 9.37 5.44 9.84
C PRO A 241 10.06 6.12 8.64
N SER A 242 9.26 6.41 7.61
CA SER A 242 9.67 7.26 6.50
C SER A 242 9.19 8.69 6.73
N PHE A 243 10.07 9.66 6.52
CA PHE A 243 9.72 11.08 6.61
C PHE A 243 9.46 11.64 5.22
N ILE A 244 8.27 12.17 4.99
CA ILE A 244 7.90 12.81 3.73
C ILE A 244 7.88 14.31 3.96
N LYS A 245 8.67 15.04 3.17
CA LYS A 245 8.73 16.49 3.23
C LYS A 245 7.47 17.10 2.64
N VAL A 246 6.85 17.99 3.39
CA VAL A 246 5.64 18.71 2.99
C VAL A 246 5.82 20.21 3.18
N THR A 247 5.02 20.98 2.48
CA THR A 247 4.94 22.43 2.61
C THR A 247 3.52 22.85 2.91
N ALA A 248 3.36 23.75 3.89
CA ALA A 248 2.11 24.42 4.20
C ALA A 248 2.40 25.90 4.48
N GLU A 249 1.61 26.81 3.91
CA GLU A 249 1.78 28.27 4.05
C GLU A 249 3.21 28.78 3.76
N GLY A 250 3.94 28.13 2.85
CA GLY A 250 5.32 28.50 2.49
C GLY A 250 6.40 27.97 3.44
N TYR A 251 6.02 27.31 4.54
CA TYR A 251 6.94 26.65 5.47
C TYR A 251 7.12 25.17 5.12
N SER A 252 8.30 24.62 5.44
CA SER A 252 8.63 23.21 5.21
C SER A 252 8.52 22.40 6.49
N PHE A 253 7.84 21.26 6.42
CA PHE A 253 7.62 20.33 7.52
C PHE A 253 7.93 18.89 7.09
N GLU A 254 7.88 17.96 8.03
CA GLU A 254 8.05 16.53 7.79
C GLU A 254 6.88 15.76 8.40
N GLU A 255 6.19 14.98 7.57
CA GLU A 255 5.20 14.01 8.02
C GLU A 255 5.83 12.64 8.26
N MET A 256 5.46 12.00 9.37
CA MET A 256 5.93 10.67 9.71
C MET A 256 4.98 9.62 9.16
N HIS A 257 5.45 8.79 8.23
CA HIS A 257 4.69 7.69 7.66
C HIS A 257 5.24 6.33 8.07
N VAL A 258 4.33 5.42 8.40
CA VAL A 258 4.59 4.00 8.68
C VAL A 258 3.64 3.11 7.89
N ASP A 259 3.76 1.81 8.11
CA ASP A 259 2.93 0.80 7.49
C ASP A 259 1.43 1.15 7.52
N GLY A 260 0.77 1.02 6.37
CA GLY A 260 -0.65 1.33 6.24
C GLY A 260 -1.54 0.40 7.07
N GLY A 261 -1.08 -0.82 7.37
CA GLY A 261 -1.77 -1.80 8.19
C GLY A 261 -2.08 -1.29 9.60
N ALA A 262 -1.32 -0.32 10.11
CA ALA A 262 -1.61 0.32 11.39
C ALA A 262 -2.98 1.02 11.42
N THR A 263 -3.54 1.37 10.25
CA THR A 263 -4.89 1.95 10.13
C THR A 263 -5.83 1.13 9.23
N ARG A 264 -5.33 0.53 8.15
CA ARG A 264 -6.07 -0.34 7.21
C ARG A 264 -5.15 -1.40 6.63
N SER A 265 -5.45 -2.69 6.84
CA SER A 265 -4.65 -3.79 6.28
C SER A 265 -5.02 -4.10 4.82
N VAL A 266 -6.20 -3.67 4.36
CA VAL A 266 -6.66 -3.79 2.96
C VAL A 266 -7.74 -2.73 2.66
N PHE A 267 -7.78 -2.20 1.44
CA PHE A 267 -8.77 -1.20 1.01
C PHE A 267 -9.02 -1.26 -0.51
N LEU A 268 -10.07 -0.60 -1.01
CA LEU A 268 -10.34 -0.48 -2.46
C LEU A 268 -10.39 0.98 -2.91
N ALA A 269 -11.18 1.78 -2.19
CA ALA A 269 -11.33 3.21 -2.35
C ALA A 269 -11.95 3.72 -1.03
N PRO A 270 -12.02 5.06 -0.79
CA PRO A 270 -12.84 5.58 0.29
C PRO A 270 -14.26 4.99 0.17
N THR A 271 -14.70 4.24 1.19
CA THR A 271 -15.99 3.54 1.21
C THR A 271 -17.19 4.48 1.13
N GLN A 272 -16.95 5.78 1.33
CA GLN A 272 -17.90 6.87 1.22
C GLN A 272 -18.25 7.23 -0.25
N LEU A 273 -17.48 6.73 -1.23
CA LEU A 273 -17.76 6.96 -2.65
C LEU A 273 -19.02 6.21 -3.10
N THR A 274 -19.93 6.92 -3.79
CA THR A 274 -21.14 6.32 -4.36
C THR A 274 -20.89 5.84 -5.79
N LEU A 275 -21.21 4.58 -6.09
CA LEU A 275 -21.03 4.05 -7.44
C LEU A 275 -21.98 4.69 -8.47
N GLY A 276 -23.15 5.15 -8.04
CA GLY A 276 -24.10 5.83 -8.92
C GLY A 276 -23.57 7.14 -9.53
N GLY A 277 -22.76 7.90 -8.78
CA GLY A 277 -22.06 9.07 -9.33
C GLY A 277 -21.03 8.67 -10.39
N MET A 278 -20.25 7.63 -10.10
CA MET A 278 -19.25 7.11 -11.05
C MET A 278 -19.86 6.58 -12.34
N ASP A 279 -21.00 5.89 -12.26
CA ASP A 279 -21.70 5.34 -13.42
C ASP A 279 -22.24 6.46 -14.31
N ARG A 280 -22.75 7.55 -13.72
CA ARG A 280 -23.20 8.74 -14.44
C ARG A 280 -22.05 9.41 -15.19
N ASP A 281 -20.92 9.64 -14.52
CA ASP A 281 -19.75 10.27 -15.14
C ASP A 281 -19.13 9.38 -16.24
N LEU A 282 -19.16 8.06 -16.02
CA LEU A 282 -18.74 7.09 -17.01
C LEU A 282 -19.71 7.03 -18.20
N GLY A 283 -20.99 7.34 -18.00
CA GLY A 283 -22.05 7.15 -18.99
C GLY A 283 -22.38 5.68 -19.22
N ALA A 284 -22.15 4.82 -18.23
CA ALA A 284 -22.36 3.38 -18.32
C ALA A 284 -22.56 2.75 -16.93
N THR A 285 -23.25 1.60 -16.89
CA THR A 285 -23.46 0.81 -15.67
C THR A 285 -22.65 -0.48 -15.74
N PRO A 286 -21.35 -0.47 -15.38
CA PRO A 286 -20.49 -1.63 -15.50
C PRO A 286 -20.89 -2.77 -14.56
N ILE A 287 -20.55 -4.00 -14.94
CA ILE A 287 -20.43 -5.13 -14.03
C ILE A 287 -19.10 -4.98 -13.28
N ARG A 288 -19.14 -5.00 -11.96
CA ARG A 288 -17.96 -4.75 -11.12
C ARG A 288 -17.56 -6.04 -10.41
N ARG A 289 -16.29 -6.42 -10.53
CA ARG A 289 -15.70 -7.55 -9.81
C ARG A 289 -14.57 -7.04 -8.93
N PHE A 290 -14.61 -7.43 -7.67
CA PHE A 290 -13.59 -7.09 -6.70
C PHE A 290 -12.90 -8.35 -6.22
N TYR A 291 -11.59 -8.36 -6.35
CA TYR A 291 -10.71 -9.44 -5.91
C TYR A 291 -9.88 -8.93 -4.74
N VAL A 292 -9.86 -9.71 -3.67
CA VAL A 292 -9.03 -9.48 -2.49
C VAL A 292 -8.08 -10.65 -2.35
N ILE A 293 -6.79 -10.36 -2.28
CA ILE A 293 -5.79 -11.34 -1.86
C ILE A 293 -5.31 -10.90 -0.48
N LEU A 294 -5.78 -11.63 0.53
CA LEU A 294 -5.25 -11.54 1.88
C LEU A 294 -3.94 -12.32 1.90
N ASN A 295 -2.82 -11.60 2.04
CA ASN A 295 -1.49 -12.17 2.24
C ASN A 295 -1.36 -12.68 3.68
N GLY A 296 -2.10 -13.73 4.01
CA GLY A 296 -2.16 -14.27 5.35
C GLY A 296 -3.30 -15.27 5.48
N TYR A 297 -3.53 -15.70 6.71
CA TYR A 297 -4.58 -16.64 7.05
C TYR A 297 -5.86 -15.92 7.49
N SER A 298 -7.00 -16.59 7.34
CA SER A 298 -8.33 -16.13 7.76
C SER A 298 -8.49 -16.01 9.28
N ALA A 299 -7.70 -16.75 10.04
CA ALA A 299 -7.75 -16.82 11.50
C ALA A 299 -6.35 -16.66 12.13
N PRO A 300 -6.26 -16.26 13.41
CA PRO A 300 -4.99 -16.22 14.10
C PRO A 300 -4.36 -17.61 14.24
N HIS A 301 -3.11 -17.75 13.81
CA HIS A 301 -2.32 -18.97 14.05
C HIS A 301 -1.62 -18.91 15.40
N TYR A 302 -1.65 -20.03 16.12
CA TYR A 302 -0.88 -20.20 17.34
C TYR A 302 0.62 -20.11 17.01
N LYS A 303 1.32 -19.23 17.73
CA LYS A 303 2.78 -19.11 17.67
C LYS A 303 3.28 -18.80 19.07
N ALA A 304 4.06 -19.70 19.64
CA ALA A 304 4.73 -19.45 20.90
C ALA A 304 5.76 -18.32 20.72
N VAL A 305 5.74 -17.33 21.61
CA VAL A 305 6.62 -16.16 21.54
C VAL A 305 7.53 -16.16 22.75
N LYS A 306 8.80 -15.83 22.53
CA LYS A 306 9.78 -15.72 23.62
C LYS A 306 9.38 -14.60 24.57
N PRO A 307 9.57 -14.75 25.89
CA PRO A 307 9.19 -13.76 26.88
C PRO A 307 10.19 -12.59 26.93
N HIS A 308 10.57 -12.03 25.78
CA HIS A 308 11.41 -10.83 25.66
C HIS A 308 10.56 -9.67 25.17
N THR A 309 10.80 -8.47 25.70
CA THR A 309 9.97 -7.28 25.44
C THR A 309 9.76 -6.99 23.95
N LEU A 310 10.81 -7.11 23.15
CA LEU A 310 10.75 -6.84 21.71
C LEU A 310 10.00 -7.92 20.93
N ASP A 311 10.18 -9.19 21.31
CA ASP A 311 9.43 -10.31 20.71
C ASP A 311 7.94 -10.20 21.03
N ILE A 312 7.59 -9.82 22.26
CA ILE A 312 6.21 -9.57 22.69
C ILE A 312 5.62 -8.37 21.92
N ALA A 313 6.33 -7.25 21.83
CA ALA A 313 5.87 -6.07 21.11
C ALA A 313 5.63 -6.36 19.62
N GLY A 314 6.57 -7.05 18.96
CA GLY A 314 6.44 -7.46 17.57
C GLY A 314 5.26 -8.41 17.34
N ARG A 315 5.04 -9.37 18.25
CA ARG A 315 3.84 -10.24 18.21
C ARG A 315 2.56 -9.46 18.41
N ALA A 316 2.51 -8.53 19.36
CA ALA A 316 1.34 -7.71 19.64
C ALA A 316 0.95 -6.87 18.42
N VAL A 317 1.90 -6.16 17.81
CA VAL A 317 1.69 -5.40 16.57
C VAL A 317 1.17 -6.33 15.47
N THR A 318 1.84 -7.45 15.19
CA THR A 318 1.41 -8.41 14.16
C THR A 318 0.00 -8.94 14.41
N THR A 319 -0.35 -9.20 15.67
CA THR A 319 -1.68 -9.70 16.07
C THR A 319 -2.75 -8.64 15.84
N LEU A 320 -2.49 -7.38 16.19
CA LEU A 320 -3.40 -6.27 15.92
C LEU A 320 -3.61 -6.06 14.41
N LEU A 321 -2.52 -6.07 13.63
CA LEU A 321 -2.58 -5.95 12.16
C LEU A 321 -3.41 -7.06 11.50
N THR A 322 -3.27 -8.29 12.00
CA THR A 322 -4.04 -9.45 11.52
C THR A 322 -5.53 -9.29 11.81
N ASN A 323 -5.89 -8.95 13.05
CA ASN A 323 -7.29 -8.74 13.44
C ASN A 323 -7.93 -7.54 12.71
N GLN A 324 -7.17 -6.45 12.52
CA GLN A 324 -7.61 -5.31 11.71
C GLN A 324 -7.94 -5.74 10.26
N GLY A 325 -7.13 -6.63 9.67
CA GLY A 325 -7.37 -7.18 8.35
C GLY A 325 -8.71 -7.90 8.24
N VAL A 326 -9.08 -8.72 9.22
CA VAL A 326 -10.41 -9.37 9.24
C VAL A 326 -11.53 -8.33 9.25
N GLY A 327 -11.45 -7.30 10.12
CA GLY A 327 -12.45 -6.23 10.14
C GLY A 327 -12.58 -5.47 8.81
N ASP A 328 -11.46 -5.25 8.11
CA ASP A 328 -11.46 -4.61 6.79
C ASP A 328 -12.11 -5.49 5.71
N LEU A 329 -11.95 -6.83 5.77
CA LEU A 329 -12.65 -7.76 4.86
C LEU A 329 -14.17 -7.65 4.99
N TYR A 330 -14.68 -7.59 6.23
CA TYR A 330 -16.11 -7.44 6.50
C TYR A 330 -16.65 -6.09 5.99
N ARG A 331 -15.90 -4.99 6.21
CA ARG A 331 -16.26 -3.67 5.65
C ARG A 331 -16.33 -3.69 4.13
N LEU A 332 -15.34 -4.29 3.47
CA LEU A 332 -15.29 -4.39 2.02
C LEU A 332 -16.38 -5.29 1.45
N TYR A 333 -16.70 -6.40 2.13
CA TYR A 333 -17.81 -7.26 1.76
C TYR A 333 -19.14 -6.51 1.84
N GLU A 334 -19.38 -5.77 2.92
CA GLU A 334 -20.60 -4.97 3.08
C GLU A 334 -20.69 -3.86 2.02
N PHE A 335 -19.58 -3.21 1.68
CA PHE A 335 -19.52 -2.29 0.55
C PHE A 335 -19.90 -2.99 -0.76
N CYS A 336 -19.36 -4.18 -1.03
CA CYS A 336 -19.66 -4.92 -2.25
C CYS A 336 -21.13 -5.34 -2.32
N ARG A 337 -21.68 -5.86 -1.22
CA ARG A 337 -23.08 -6.29 -1.09
C ARG A 337 -24.05 -5.14 -1.33
N ARG A 338 -23.82 -3.98 -0.69
CA ARG A 338 -24.66 -2.77 -0.87
C ARG A 338 -24.64 -2.22 -2.29
N ASN A 339 -23.56 -2.48 -3.04
CA ASN A 339 -23.32 -1.89 -4.35
C ASN A 339 -23.40 -2.91 -5.51
N GLY A 340 -23.79 -4.16 -5.26
CA GLY A 340 -23.88 -5.20 -6.29
C GLY A 340 -22.53 -5.53 -6.96
N VAL A 341 -21.41 -5.39 -6.23
CA VAL A 341 -20.07 -5.74 -6.71
C VAL A 341 -19.81 -7.20 -6.36
N ALA A 342 -19.32 -7.99 -7.32
CA ALA A 342 -18.96 -9.39 -7.06
C ALA A 342 -17.69 -9.45 -6.19
N TYR A 343 -17.84 -9.91 -4.94
CA TYR A 343 -16.74 -10.09 -4.00
C TYR A 343 -16.05 -11.45 -4.23
N ASN A 344 -14.72 -11.44 -4.28
CA ASN A 344 -13.88 -12.62 -4.46
C ASN A 344 -12.68 -12.51 -3.53
N LEU A 345 -12.52 -13.45 -2.63
CA LEU A 345 -11.47 -13.45 -1.61
C LEU A 345 -10.60 -14.69 -1.75
N ALA A 346 -9.29 -14.46 -1.65
CA ALA A 346 -8.25 -15.47 -1.52
C ALA A 346 -7.44 -15.21 -0.25
N TYR A 347 -7.09 -16.28 0.45
CA TYR A 347 -6.21 -16.28 1.62
C TYR A 347 -5.47 -17.62 1.68
N ILE A 348 -4.44 -17.72 2.53
CA ILE A 348 -3.67 -18.96 2.66
C ILE A 348 -4.58 -20.04 3.28
N PRO A 349 -4.69 -21.24 2.67
CA PRO A 349 -5.46 -22.34 3.23
C PRO A 349 -5.01 -22.71 4.66
N GLU A 350 -5.96 -23.06 5.51
CA GLU A 350 -5.71 -23.35 6.93
C GLU A 350 -4.86 -24.60 7.18
N ASP A 351 -4.84 -25.52 6.21
CA ASP A 351 -4.06 -26.76 6.22
C ASP A 351 -2.59 -26.56 5.81
N VAL A 352 -2.19 -25.34 5.45
CA VAL A 352 -0.79 -24.98 5.18
C VAL A 352 -0.13 -24.53 6.49
N PRO A 353 0.73 -25.32 7.12
CA PRO A 353 1.38 -24.92 8.37
C PRO A 353 2.45 -23.85 8.13
N ASP A 354 2.55 -22.87 9.04
CA ASP A 354 3.68 -21.95 9.09
C ASP A 354 4.92 -22.68 9.64
N THR A 355 5.83 -23.05 8.74
CA THR A 355 7.11 -23.71 9.06
C THR A 355 8.28 -22.73 9.13
N SER A 356 8.03 -21.42 9.14
CA SER A 356 9.09 -20.41 9.11
C SER A 356 9.99 -20.47 10.34
N THR A 357 11.30 -20.43 10.09
CA THR A 357 12.34 -20.39 11.13
C THR A 357 12.87 -18.98 11.39
N GLN A 358 12.55 -18.05 10.49
CA GLN A 358 12.93 -16.63 10.54
C GLN A 358 11.79 -15.76 9.98
N ALA A 359 11.85 -14.44 10.18
CA ALA A 359 10.79 -13.53 9.77
C ALA A 359 10.52 -13.55 8.25
N PHE A 360 11.58 -13.59 7.43
CA PHE A 360 11.49 -13.80 5.99
C PHE A 360 12.30 -15.04 5.63
N ASP A 361 11.61 -16.19 5.66
CA ASP A 361 12.17 -17.52 5.42
C ASP A 361 11.97 -17.92 3.94
N PRO A 362 13.03 -17.94 3.11
CA PRO A 362 12.90 -18.22 1.68
C PRO A 362 12.34 -19.60 1.35
N VAL A 363 12.58 -20.60 2.21
CA VAL A 363 12.07 -21.97 1.99
C VAL A 363 10.56 -21.96 2.15
N PHE A 364 10.08 -21.40 3.28
CA PHE A 364 8.66 -21.28 3.53
C PHE A 364 7.96 -20.33 2.54
N MET A 365 8.58 -19.21 2.19
CA MET A 365 8.05 -18.27 1.21
C MET A 365 7.97 -18.89 -0.19
N SER A 366 8.97 -19.68 -0.61
CA SER A 366 8.90 -20.43 -1.87
C SER A 366 7.78 -21.47 -1.86
N HIS A 367 7.60 -22.18 -0.74
CA HIS A 367 6.47 -23.10 -0.57
C HIS A 367 5.12 -22.37 -0.69
N LEU A 368 4.94 -21.24 -0.01
CA LEU A 368 3.72 -20.43 -0.11
C LEU A 368 3.46 -19.93 -1.54
N TYR A 369 4.51 -19.50 -2.24
CA TYR A 369 4.42 -19.12 -3.65
C TYR A 369 3.91 -20.29 -4.49
N ASP A 370 4.47 -21.49 -4.31
CA ASP A 370 4.06 -22.66 -5.07
C ASP A 370 2.62 -23.08 -4.76
N VAL A 371 2.18 -23.01 -3.50
CA VAL A 371 0.78 -23.24 -3.11
C VAL A 371 -0.16 -22.29 -3.87
N GLY A 372 0.08 -20.97 -3.78
CA GLY A 372 -0.74 -19.97 -4.46
C GLY A 372 -0.74 -20.17 -5.98
N TYR A 373 0.43 -20.45 -6.56
CA TYR A 373 0.60 -20.70 -7.99
C TYR A 373 -0.22 -21.92 -8.45
N GLN A 374 -0.12 -23.05 -7.75
CA GLN A 374 -0.83 -24.27 -8.14
C GLN A 374 -2.34 -24.13 -8.00
N MET A 375 -2.82 -23.50 -6.92
CA MET A 375 -4.26 -23.24 -6.73
C MET A 375 -4.82 -22.38 -7.87
N ALA A 376 -4.13 -21.29 -8.21
CA ALA A 376 -4.62 -20.38 -9.25
C ALA A 376 -4.51 -20.97 -10.65
N ARG A 377 -3.46 -21.72 -10.94
CA ARG A 377 -3.26 -22.40 -12.23
C ARG A 377 -4.38 -23.40 -12.54
N ARG A 378 -4.98 -24.02 -11.51
CA ARG A 378 -6.05 -25.02 -11.63
C ARG A 378 -7.47 -24.43 -11.60
N GLY A 379 -7.58 -23.10 -11.54
CA GLY A 379 -8.84 -22.41 -11.27
C GLY A 379 -9.00 -22.19 -9.77
N TYR A 380 -8.74 -20.96 -9.31
CA TYR A 380 -8.76 -20.64 -7.89
C TYR A 380 -10.19 -20.69 -7.30
N PRO A 381 -10.41 -21.36 -6.16
CA PRO A 381 -11.71 -21.42 -5.49
C PRO A 381 -11.97 -20.14 -4.67
N TRP A 382 -12.31 -19.06 -5.36
CA TRP A 382 -12.57 -17.76 -4.73
C TRP A 382 -13.70 -17.84 -3.72
N GLN A 383 -13.48 -17.29 -2.52
CA GLN A 383 -14.53 -17.15 -1.51
C GLN A 383 -15.39 -15.91 -1.81
N HIS A 384 -16.70 -16.04 -1.74
CA HIS A 384 -17.63 -14.94 -2.06
C HIS A 384 -18.12 -14.18 -0.82
N GLN A 385 -17.62 -14.54 0.36
CA GLN A 385 -17.88 -13.90 1.63
C GLN A 385 -16.64 -13.99 2.55
N PRO A 386 -16.52 -13.09 3.55
CA PRO A 386 -15.50 -13.20 4.59
C PRO A 386 -15.60 -14.51 5.39
N PRO A 387 -14.49 -14.96 6.02
CA PRO A 387 -14.51 -16.12 6.89
C PRO A 387 -15.49 -15.94 8.06
N GLY A 388 -16.33 -16.95 8.32
CA GLY A 388 -17.28 -16.98 9.44
C GLY A 388 -18.69 -16.44 9.17
N LEU A 389 -19.00 -16.07 7.92
CA LEU A 389 -20.35 -15.71 7.46
C LEU A 389 -21.04 -16.85 6.72
#